data_AF-A0A1B3WSL6-F1
#
_entry.id   AF-A0A1B3WSL6-F1
#
_cell.length_a   1.000
_cell.length_b   1.000
_cell.length_c   1.000
_cell.angle_alpha   90.00
_cell.angle_beta   90.00
_cell.angle_gamma   90.00
#
_symmetry.space_group_name_H-M   'P 1'
#
loop_
_entity.id
_entity.type
_entity.pdbx_description
1 polymer ?
#
loop_
_entity_poly.entity_id
_entity_poly.type
_entity_poly.pdbx_seq_one_letter_code
_entity_poly.pdbx_strand_id
1 'polypeptide(L)'
;MWDNDFRRRWERVVEDELRIPEDRRLRLVALGDTHLNCGERLPAEATAAIAAAEPDALLHTGDIAWLPGLAPLAEIAPIYPVRGNRDILDWRKLPAMRRFRIGRRSLLLFHGYGSSLADYLRMRRMAARRSLALRTMNLGFPSEAASDDFLVYGHTHLARVEAVAGRVIVNPGALTEKANVYGRGDPKFAVIELGADGAGTVEIRARSADWHVTCILPFTD
;
A
#
# COMPACT_ATOMS: atom_id res chain seq x y z
N MET A 1 -11.42 -14.14 14.86
CA MET A 1 -10.70 -14.20 16.15
C MET A 1 -9.27 -13.80 15.83
N TRP A 2 -8.89 -12.57 16.17
CA TRP A 2 -7.57 -12.02 15.83
C TRP A 2 -6.52 -12.75 16.66
N ASP A 3 -5.45 -13.23 16.02
CA ASP A 3 -4.34 -13.84 16.71
C ASP A 3 -3.72 -12.79 17.65
N ASN A 4 -3.92 -13.01 18.95
CA ASN A 4 -3.66 -12.07 20.04
C ASN A 4 -2.28 -12.30 20.66
N ASP A 5 -1.27 -12.68 19.86
CA ASP A 5 0.11 -12.74 20.35
C ASP A 5 0.74 -11.33 20.34
N PHE A 6 0.22 -10.45 21.20
CA PHE A 6 0.69 -9.07 21.42
C PHE A 6 2.14 -8.95 21.93
N ARG A 7 2.85 -10.08 22.08
CA ARG A 7 4.26 -10.13 22.48
C ARG A 7 5.22 -10.29 21.30
N ARG A 8 4.74 -10.53 20.08
CA ARG A 8 5.61 -10.62 18.91
C ARG A 8 5.96 -9.25 18.34
N ARG A 9 7.15 -8.83 18.78
CA ARG A 9 8.21 -8.17 18.02
C ARG A 9 7.91 -6.81 17.41
N TRP A 10 8.77 -5.88 17.80
CA TRP A 10 9.16 -4.68 17.05
C TRP A 10 9.87 -5.07 15.74
N GLU A 11 9.24 -5.91 14.94
CA GLU A 11 9.78 -6.40 13.68
C GLU A 11 9.73 -5.27 12.66
N ARG A 12 10.91 -4.88 12.20
CA ARG A 12 11.09 -3.96 11.08
C ARG A 12 10.37 -4.48 9.83
N VAL A 13 10.42 -5.80 9.62
CA VAL A 13 9.77 -6.51 8.54
C VAL A 13 9.03 -7.68 9.16
N VAL A 14 7.73 -7.76 8.91
CA VAL A 14 6.92 -8.96 9.18
C VAL A 14 6.87 -9.79 7.90
N GLU A 15 7.10 -11.08 8.01
CA GLU A 15 7.06 -12.02 6.90
C GLU A 15 5.69 -12.72 6.90
N ASP A 16 4.99 -12.64 5.77
CA ASP A 16 3.66 -13.19 5.53
C ASP A 16 3.72 -14.13 4.29
N GLU A 17 2.76 -15.04 4.16
CA GLU A 17 2.64 -15.91 2.98
C GLU A 17 1.23 -15.79 2.39
N LEU A 18 1.14 -15.57 1.08
CA LEU A 18 -0.10 -15.61 0.33
C LEU A 18 -0.06 -16.73 -0.69
N ARG A 19 -1.15 -17.48 -0.80
CA ARG A 19 -1.28 -18.60 -1.73
C ARG A 19 -2.06 -18.17 -2.95
N ILE A 20 -1.55 -18.54 -4.12
CA ILE A 20 -2.28 -18.39 -5.37
C ILE A 20 -3.32 -19.53 -5.44
N PRO A 21 -4.62 -19.23 -5.66
CA PRO A 21 -5.64 -20.26 -5.87
C PRO A 21 -5.28 -21.19 -7.04
N GLU A 22 -5.73 -22.44 -6.99
CA GLU A 22 -5.42 -23.43 -8.03
C GLU A 22 -6.20 -23.19 -9.33
N ASP A 23 -7.38 -22.59 -9.22
CA ASP A 23 -8.37 -22.42 -10.30
C ASP A 23 -8.39 -21.02 -10.92
N ARG A 24 -7.73 -20.04 -10.29
CA ARG A 24 -7.70 -18.65 -10.75
C ARG A 24 -6.45 -17.90 -10.29
N ARG A 25 -6.26 -16.70 -10.86
CA ARG A 25 -5.21 -15.76 -10.43
C ARG A 25 -5.52 -15.20 -9.03
N LEU A 26 -4.47 -14.94 -8.27
CA LEU A 26 -4.55 -14.20 -7.01
C LEU A 26 -4.80 -12.72 -7.30
N ARG A 27 -5.75 -12.11 -6.59
CA ARG A 27 -6.07 -10.69 -6.70
C ARG A 27 -5.71 -9.96 -5.41
N LEU A 28 -4.75 -9.05 -5.50
CA LEU A 28 -4.39 -8.16 -4.39
C LEU A 28 -4.83 -6.74 -4.72
N VAL A 29 -5.48 -6.07 -3.78
CA VAL A 29 -5.74 -4.64 -3.91
C VAL A 29 -4.78 -3.86 -3.03
N ALA A 30 -3.94 -3.04 -3.65
CA ALA A 30 -3.07 -2.12 -2.93
C ALA A 30 -3.72 -0.74 -2.86
N LEU A 31 -3.73 -0.17 -1.66
CA LEU A 31 -4.29 1.14 -1.36
C LEU A 31 -3.45 1.80 -0.27
N GLY A 32 -3.69 3.08 0.00
CA GLY A 32 -3.14 3.73 1.17
C GLY A 32 -3.31 5.23 1.13
N ASP A 33 -2.51 5.91 1.95
CA ASP A 33 -2.59 7.35 2.13
C ASP A 33 -4.05 7.77 2.33
N THR A 34 -4.75 7.14 3.29
CA THR A 34 -6.19 7.36 3.51
C THR A 34 -6.47 8.58 4.38
N HIS A 35 -5.55 8.96 5.28
CA HIS A 35 -5.60 10.17 6.09
C HIS A 35 -6.95 10.38 6.82
N LEU A 36 -7.49 9.31 7.40
CA LEU A 36 -8.77 9.36 8.08
C LEU A 36 -8.69 10.18 9.37
N ASN A 37 -9.70 11.02 9.62
CA ASN A 37 -9.81 11.71 10.90
C ASN A 37 -10.42 10.79 11.97
N CYS A 38 -10.28 11.16 13.24
CA CYS A 38 -10.91 10.43 14.33
C CYS A 38 -12.44 10.34 14.12
N GLY A 39 -12.98 9.11 14.18
CA GLY A 39 -14.40 8.84 13.95
C GLY A 39 -14.80 8.73 12.47
N GLU A 40 -13.88 9.01 11.53
CA GLU A 40 -14.13 8.87 10.10
C GLU A 40 -14.06 7.40 9.66
N ARG A 41 -14.84 7.05 8.64
CA ARG A 41 -14.76 5.78 7.92
C ARG A 41 -14.39 6.08 6.47
N LEU A 42 -13.87 5.06 5.77
CA LEU A 42 -13.66 5.18 4.34
C LEU A 42 -14.96 5.51 3.60
N PRO A 43 -14.89 6.31 2.52
CA PRO A 43 -16.05 6.56 1.66
C PRO A 43 -16.66 5.25 1.17
N ALA A 44 -18.00 5.17 1.19
CA ALA A 44 -18.74 3.96 0.83
C ALA A 44 -18.48 3.56 -0.62
N GLU A 45 -18.36 4.54 -1.51
CA GLU A 45 -18.06 4.34 -2.93
C GLU A 45 -16.64 3.81 -3.19
N ALA A 46 -15.68 4.16 -2.34
CA ALA A 46 -14.32 3.62 -2.42
C ALA A 46 -14.31 2.16 -1.95
N THR A 47 -15.02 1.89 -0.86
CA THR A 47 -15.20 0.54 -0.31
C THR A 47 -15.91 -0.38 -1.32
N ALA A 48 -16.97 0.12 -1.96
CA ALA A 48 -17.70 -0.63 -2.99
C ALA A 48 -16.85 -0.92 -4.24
N ALA A 49 -16.03 0.04 -4.67
CA ALA A 49 -15.13 -0.18 -5.81
C ALA A 49 -14.02 -1.19 -5.52
N ILE A 50 -13.51 -1.20 -4.29
CA ILE A 50 -12.56 -2.22 -3.84
C ILE A 50 -13.24 -3.59 -3.76
N ALA A 51 -14.45 -3.67 -3.22
CA ALA A 51 -15.22 -4.92 -3.18
C ALA A 51 -15.49 -5.47 -4.60
N ALA A 52 -15.82 -4.60 -5.56
CA ALA A 52 -16.05 -4.97 -6.95
C ALA A 52 -14.79 -5.49 -7.68
N ALA A 53 -13.59 -5.29 -7.12
CA ALA A 53 -12.37 -5.90 -7.62
C ALA A 53 -12.16 -7.35 -7.14
N GLU A 54 -13.04 -7.85 -6.25
CA GLU A 54 -13.00 -9.20 -5.68
C GLU A 54 -11.60 -9.60 -5.13
N PRO A 55 -11.03 -8.81 -4.21
CA PRO A 55 -9.68 -9.06 -3.72
C PRO A 55 -9.62 -10.28 -2.81
N ASP A 56 -8.54 -11.05 -2.94
CA ASP A 56 -8.14 -12.08 -1.97
C ASP A 56 -7.49 -11.48 -0.72
N ALA A 57 -6.81 -10.34 -0.89
CA ALA A 57 -6.16 -9.61 0.19
C ALA A 57 -6.01 -8.13 -0.15
N LEU A 58 -5.97 -7.30 0.89
CA LEU A 58 -5.78 -5.86 0.82
C LEU A 58 -4.42 -5.48 1.39
N LEU A 59 -3.64 -4.70 0.65
CA LEU A 59 -2.34 -4.18 1.05
C LEU A 59 -2.47 -2.69 1.33
N HIS A 60 -2.31 -2.26 2.59
CA HIS A 60 -2.41 -0.84 2.94
C HIS A 60 -1.02 -0.23 3.17
N THR A 61 -0.60 0.69 2.30
CA THR A 61 0.76 1.29 2.30
C THR A 61 1.02 2.27 3.45
N GLY A 62 0.02 2.55 4.29
CA GLY A 62 0.15 3.35 5.51
C GLY A 62 -0.45 4.75 5.35
N ASP A 63 -0.15 5.63 6.31
CA ASP A 63 -0.81 6.93 6.48
C ASP A 63 -2.34 6.79 6.59
N ILE A 64 -2.73 5.90 7.51
CA ILE A 64 -4.13 5.60 7.87
C ILE A 64 -4.72 6.72 8.73
N ALA A 65 -3.94 7.20 9.69
CA ALA A 65 -4.26 8.15 10.77
C ALA A 65 -5.31 7.65 11.78
N TRP A 66 -6.42 7.05 11.34
CA TRP A 66 -7.46 6.48 12.21
C TRP A 66 -7.77 5.03 11.84
N LEU A 67 -7.08 4.09 12.49
CA LEU A 67 -7.15 2.66 12.19
C LEU A 67 -8.57 2.04 12.23
N PRO A 68 -9.46 2.38 13.19
CA PRO A 68 -10.83 1.87 13.20
C PRO A 68 -11.65 2.23 11.95
N GLY A 69 -11.25 3.29 11.22
CA GLY A 69 -11.90 3.68 9.97
C GLY A 69 -11.73 2.67 8.82
N LEU A 70 -10.81 1.71 8.95
CA LEU A 70 -10.61 0.62 7.99
C LEU A 70 -11.55 -0.58 8.19
N ALA A 71 -12.41 -0.57 9.22
CA ALA A 71 -13.32 -1.68 9.49
C ALA A 71 -14.14 -2.15 8.25
N PRO A 72 -14.67 -1.26 7.38
CA PRO A 72 -15.38 -1.69 6.18
C PRO A 72 -14.53 -2.51 5.19
N LEU A 73 -13.22 -2.28 5.13
CA LEU A 73 -12.32 -3.05 4.27
C LEU A 73 -12.07 -4.45 4.81
N ALA A 74 -12.03 -4.61 6.13
CA ALA A 74 -11.83 -5.90 6.77
C ALA A 74 -13.01 -6.86 6.56
N GLU A 75 -14.18 -6.33 6.19
CA GLU A 75 -15.36 -7.11 5.79
C GLU A 75 -15.26 -7.66 4.36
N ILE A 76 -14.41 -7.05 3.52
CA ILE A 76 -14.20 -7.47 2.12
C ILE A 76 -13.18 -8.60 2.05
N ALA A 77 -11.99 -8.39 2.61
CA ALA A 77 -10.88 -9.34 2.56
C ALA A 77 -9.87 -9.06 3.68
N PRO A 78 -8.97 -10.01 4.01
CA PRO A 78 -7.88 -9.78 4.94
C PRO A 78 -7.05 -8.55 4.55
N ILE A 79 -6.86 -7.64 5.52
CA ILE A 79 -6.11 -6.40 5.31
C ILE A 79 -4.77 -6.44 6.02
N TYR A 80 -3.71 -6.11 5.27
CA TYR A 80 -2.34 -6.07 5.71
C TYR A 80 -1.81 -4.64 5.65
N PRO A 81 -1.93 -3.88 6.76
CA PRO A 81 -1.39 -2.54 6.84
C PRO A 81 0.08 -2.53 7.29
N VAL A 82 0.80 -1.52 6.79
CA VAL A 82 2.06 -1.03 7.37
C VAL A 82 1.85 0.39 7.91
N ARG A 83 2.74 0.85 8.80
CA ARG A 83 2.68 2.22 9.33
C ARG A 83 3.29 3.23 8.37
N GLY A 84 2.63 4.37 8.21
CA GLY A 84 3.16 5.60 7.64
C GLY A 84 3.54 6.63 8.70
N ASN A 85 3.94 7.83 8.26
CA ASN A 85 4.31 8.94 9.14
C ASN A 85 3.14 9.55 9.93
N ARG A 86 1.89 9.35 9.51
CA ARG A 86 0.68 9.80 10.21
C ARG A 86 0.18 8.83 11.28
N ASP A 87 0.67 7.59 11.29
CA ASP A 87 0.15 6.50 12.14
C ASP A 87 0.80 6.46 13.54
N ILE A 88 1.07 7.62 14.13
CA ILE A 88 1.84 7.74 15.38
C ILE A 88 1.16 6.99 16.55
N LEU A 89 -0.17 7.05 16.62
CA LEU A 89 -0.95 6.39 17.67
C LEU A 89 -0.93 4.87 17.55
N ASP A 90 -0.77 4.35 16.34
CA ASP A 90 -0.78 2.92 16.04
C ASP A 90 0.61 2.38 15.68
N TRP A 91 1.66 3.18 15.92
CA TRP A 91 3.05 2.84 15.59
C TRP A 91 3.51 1.50 16.20
N ARG A 92 2.99 1.14 17.37
CA ARG A 92 3.27 -0.13 18.05
C ARG A 92 2.42 -1.31 17.55
N LYS A 93 1.32 -1.04 16.85
CA LYS A 93 0.38 -2.07 16.34
C LYS A 93 0.66 -2.44 14.89
N LEU A 94 1.35 -1.56 14.17
CA LEU A 94 1.62 -1.69 12.74
C LEU A 94 3.12 -1.91 12.50
N PRO A 95 3.50 -2.88 11.65
CA PRO A 95 4.89 -3.06 11.27
C PRO A 95 5.36 -1.95 10.33
N ALA A 96 6.67 -1.74 10.24
CA ALA A 96 7.23 -0.78 9.29
C ALA A 96 7.16 -1.29 7.84
N MET A 97 7.35 -2.60 7.66
CA MET A 97 7.30 -3.27 6.38
C MET A 97 6.66 -4.65 6.53
N ARG A 98 6.04 -5.14 5.46
CA ARG A 98 5.58 -6.51 5.34
C ARG A 98 6.14 -7.11 4.08
N ARG A 99 6.75 -8.27 4.17
CA ARG A 99 7.18 -9.05 3.02
C ARG A 99 6.24 -10.23 2.86
N PHE A 100 5.78 -10.44 1.64
CA PHE A 100 4.94 -11.56 1.26
C PHE A 100 5.70 -12.49 0.35
N ARG A 101 5.73 -13.78 0.70
CA ARG A 101 6.07 -14.83 -0.25
C ARG A 101 4.80 -15.26 -0.97
N ILE A 102 4.81 -15.21 -2.30
CA ILE A 102 3.66 -15.51 -3.15
C ILE A 102 4.09 -16.48 -4.25
N GLY A 103 3.99 -17.78 -3.96
CA GLY A 103 4.58 -18.81 -4.81
C GLY A 103 6.09 -18.60 -4.95
N ARG A 104 6.52 -18.26 -6.17
CA ARG A 104 7.92 -17.98 -6.54
C ARG A 104 8.32 -16.52 -6.40
N ARG A 105 7.33 -15.64 -6.29
CA ARG A 105 7.53 -14.20 -6.22
C ARG A 105 7.56 -13.71 -4.78
N SER A 106 8.15 -12.55 -4.61
CA SER A 106 8.27 -11.83 -3.35
C SER A 106 7.73 -10.41 -3.51
N LEU A 107 6.96 -9.95 -2.52
CA LEU A 107 6.39 -8.60 -2.50
C LEU A 107 6.73 -7.92 -1.20
N LEU A 108 7.36 -6.74 -1.27
CA LEU A 108 7.58 -5.89 -0.10
C LEU A 108 6.59 -4.72 -0.10
N LEU A 109 5.80 -4.66 0.95
CA LEU A 109 4.90 -3.56 1.29
C LEU A 109 5.57 -2.65 2.33
N PHE A 110 5.60 -1.34 2.04
CA PHE A 110 6.16 -0.32 2.92
C PHE A 110 5.52 1.03 2.62
N HIS A 111 5.72 2.06 3.44
CA HIS A 111 5.12 3.38 3.16
C HIS A 111 5.95 4.24 2.20
N GLY A 112 7.28 4.20 2.29
CA GLY A 112 8.15 4.97 1.40
C GLY A 112 9.48 5.41 2.01
N TYR A 113 9.73 5.12 3.29
CA TYR A 113 10.98 5.49 3.97
C TYR A 113 11.47 4.45 4.98
N GLY A 114 12.76 4.56 5.28
CA GLY A 114 13.52 3.69 6.17
C GLY A 114 12.93 3.54 7.58
N SER A 115 13.37 2.48 8.24
CA SER A 115 12.78 2.00 9.50
C SER A 115 13.22 2.76 10.75
N SER A 116 14.00 3.82 10.61
CA SER A 116 14.64 4.49 11.75
C SER A 116 13.85 5.69 12.24
N LEU A 117 13.96 5.97 13.54
CA LEU A 117 13.41 7.21 14.13
C LEU A 117 14.03 8.46 13.48
N ALA A 118 15.28 8.37 13.00
CA ALA A 118 15.96 9.44 12.30
C ALA A 118 15.31 9.76 10.94
N ASP A 119 14.91 8.74 10.18
CA ASP A 119 14.20 8.90 8.91
C ASP A 119 12.85 9.58 9.13
N TYR A 120 12.11 9.14 10.16
CA TYR A 120 10.86 9.76 10.60
C TYR A 120 11.04 11.25 10.98
N LEU A 121 12.03 11.57 11.83
CA LEU A 121 12.34 12.94 12.24
C LEU A 121 12.74 13.83 11.05
N ARG A 122 13.51 13.27 10.11
CA ARG A 122 13.91 13.95 8.87
C ARG A 122 12.68 14.28 8.02
N MET A 123 11.76 13.34 7.84
CA MET A 123 10.51 13.58 7.08
C MET A 123 9.61 14.60 7.76
N ARG A 124 9.40 14.51 9.08
CA ARG A 124 8.59 15.49 9.80
C ARG A 124 9.16 16.91 9.63
N ARG A 125 10.49 17.05 9.63
CA ARG A 125 11.16 18.33 9.32
C ARG A 125 10.96 18.76 7.87
N MET A 126 11.04 17.86 6.89
CA MET A 126 10.83 18.18 5.48
C MET A 126 9.36 18.57 5.19
N ALA A 127 8.40 17.82 5.74
CA ALA A 127 6.96 18.05 5.60
C ALA A 127 6.55 19.40 6.20
N ALA A 128 7.06 19.72 7.40
CA ALA A 128 6.86 21.03 8.02
C ALA A 128 7.44 22.18 7.18
N ARG A 129 8.49 21.92 6.39
CA ARG A 129 9.17 22.92 5.55
C ARG A 129 8.59 23.05 4.13
N ARG A 130 7.55 22.29 3.77
CA ARG A 130 6.98 22.22 2.39
C ARG A 130 8.06 22.11 1.30
N SER A 131 9.18 21.43 1.59
CA SER A 131 10.35 21.50 0.72
C SER A 131 10.05 20.91 -0.66
N LEU A 132 10.51 21.58 -1.72
CA LEU A 132 10.39 21.11 -3.10
C LEU A 132 11.03 19.72 -3.30
N ALA A 133 11.96 19.32 -2.43
CA ALA A 133 12.55 17.98 -2.39
C ALA A 133 11.54 16.85 -2.08
N LEU A 134 10.45 17.15 -1.37
CA LEU A 134 9.32 16.21 -1.22
C LEU A 134 8.56 16.03 -2.54
N ARG A 135 8.68 16.99 -3.47
CA ARG A 135 8.03 16.96 -4.79
C ARG A 135 8.90 16.32 -5.86
N THR A 136 10.21 16.18 -5.67
CA THR A 136 11.14 15.60 -6.67
C THR A 136 11.39 14.10 -6.51
N MET A 137 10.66 13.40 -5.63
CA MET A 137 10.42 11.95 -5.73
C MET A 137 11.68 11.05 -5.89
N ASN A 138 12.84 11.43 -5.37
CA ASN A 138 14.01 10.54 -5.27
C ASN A 138 14.04 9.90 -3.89
N LEU A 139 13.01 9.11 -3.59
CA LEU A 139 12.99 8.29 -2.39
C LEU A 139 13.67 6.99 -2.75
N GLY A 140 14.92 6.84 -2.30
CA GLY A 140 15.59 5.54 -2.40
C GLY A 140 14.76 4.49 -1.68
N PHE A 141 14.58 3.32 -2.28
CA PHE A 141 13.94 2.21 -1.61
C PHE A 141 14.79 1.76 -0.42
N PRO A 142 14.16 1.26 0.67
CA PRO A 142 14.89 0.73 1.80
C PRO A 142 15.82 -0.41 1.35
N SER A 143 16.93 -0.66 2.06
CA SER A 143 17.83 -1.76 1.74
C SER A 143 17.13 -3.12 1.75
N GLU A 144 16.09 -3.27 2.55
CA GLU A 144 15.24 -4.46 2.59
C GLU A 144 14.58 -4.72 1.23
N ALA A 145 14.25 -3.68 0.49
CA ALA A 145 13.65 -3.75 -0.84
C ALA A 145 14.65 -4.18 -1.92
N ALA A 146 15.88 -4.60 -1.62
CA ALA A 146 16.85 -4.91 -2.67
C ALA A 146 16.52 -6.21 -3.43
N SER A 147 15.91 -7.19 -2.77
CA SER A 147 15.74 -8.54 -3.30
C SER A 147 14.31 -8.91 -3.72
N ASP A 148 13.33 -8.02 -3.52
CA ASP A 148 11.92 -8.34 -3.76
C ASP A 148 11.48 -8.06 -5.21
N ASP A 149 10.68 -8.96 -5.79
CA ASP A 149 10.18 -8.83 -7.16
C ASP A 149 9.17 -7.67 -7.29
N PHE A 150 8.31 -7.52 -6.28
CA PHE A 150 7.31 -6.47 -6.21
C PHE A 150 7.61 -5.49 -5.08
N LEU A 151 7.53 -4.20 -5.38
CA LEU A 151 7.60 -3.13 -4.38
C LEU A 151 6.30 -2.35 -4.35
N VAL A 152 5.58 -2.40 -3.24
CA VAL A 152 4.33 -1.66 -3.06
C VAL A 152 4.53 -0.59 -2.00
N TYR A 153 4.37 0.69 -2.38
CA TYR A 153 4.63 1.83 -1.49
C TYR A 153 3.65 2.99 -1.64
N GLY A 154 3.60 3.88 -0.64
CA GLY A 154 2.69 5.04 -0.57
C GLY A 154 3.45 6.37 -0.51
N HIS A 155 3.04 7.26 0.40
CA HIS A 155 3.68 8.52 0.80
C HIS A 155 3.63 9.66 -0.23
N THR A 156 3.91 9.38 -1.50
CA THR A 156 3.97 10.42 -2.54
C THR A 156 2.58 10.83 -3.03
N HIS A 157 1.59 9.96 -2.80
CA HIS A 157 0.21 10.04 -3.29
C HIS A 157 0.10 10.02 -4.83
N LEU A 158 1.22 9.79 -5.53
CA LEU A 158 1.23 9.72 -6.99
C LEU A 158 1.18 8.26 -7.40
N ALA A 159 0.05 7.87 -7.99
CA ALA A 159 -0.05 6.55 -8.56
C ALA A 159 1.04 6.35 -9.61
N ARG A 160 1.78 5.25 -9.46
CA ARG A 160 2.89 4.87 -10.32
C ARG A 160 2.91 3.37 -10.45
N VAL A 161 3.11 2.91 -11.67
CA VAL A 161 3.32 1.50 -11.94
C VAL A 161 4.41 1.38 -12.98
N GLU A 162 5.45 0.60 -12.70
CA GLU A 162 6.59 0.44 -13.60
C GLU A 162 7.23 -0.92 -13.45
N ALA A 163 7.72 -1.46 -14.57
CA ALA A 163 8.59 -2.63 -14.59
C ALA A 163 10.02 -2.15 -14.87
N VAL A 164 10.92 -2.31 -13.90
CA VAL A 164 12.33 -1.86 -14.01
C VAL A 164 13.24 -2.95 -13.47
N ALA A 165 14.24 -3.35 -14.26
CA ALA A 165 15.25 -4.36 -13.90
C ALA A 165 14.64 -5.68 -13.38
N GLY A 166 13.57 -6.17 -14.02
CA GLY A 166 12.89 -7.42 -13.65
C GLY A 166 11.94 -7.29 -12.45
N ARG A 167 11.69 -6.08 -11.96
CA ARG A 167 10.88 -5.81 -10.76
C ARG A 167 9.67 -4.97 -11.10
N VAL A 168 8.58 -5.18 -10.38
CA VAL A 168 7.34 -4.42 -10.52
C VAL A 168 7.19 -3.48 -9.34
N ILE A 169 7.21 -2.18 -9.61
CA ILE A 169 7.10 -1.13 -8.60
C ILE A 169 5.72 -0.50 -8.71
N VAL A 170 5.00 -0.45 -7.59
CA VAL A 170 3.62 0.01 -7.51
C VAL A 170 3.49 1.04 -6.39
N ASN A 171 3.01 2.22 -6.75
CA ASN A 171 2.40 3.17 -5.81
C ASN A 171 0.92 3.27 -6.19
N PRO A 172 -0.03 2.90 -5.30
CA PRO A 172 -1.44 2.97 -5.63
C PRO A 172 -1.98 4.41 -5.68
N GLY A 173 -1.19 5.39 -5.23
CA GLY A 173 -1.65 6.75 -4.95
C GLY A 173 -2.44 6.80 -3.65
N ALA A 174 -3.22 7.86 -3.49
CA ALA A 174 -4.06 8.06 -2.31
C ALA A 174 -5.51 7.66 -2.57
N LEU A 175 -6.09 6.91 -1.64
CA LEU A 175 -7.47 6.44 -1.75
C LEU A 175 -8.51 7.51 -1.42
N THR A 176 -8.14 8.59 -0.72
CA THR A 176 -9.06 9.68 -0.36
C THR A 176 -8.61 11.01 -0.92
N GLU A 177 -9.58 11.85 -1.34
CA GLU A 177 -9.29 13.19 -1.86
C GLU A 177 -8.58 14.08 -0.83
N LYS A 178 -8.88 13.89 0.45
CA LYS A 178 -8.28 14.65 1.57
C LYS A 178 -6.79 14.44 1.66
N ALA A 179 -6.32 13.23 1.36
CA ALA A 179 -4.90 12.93 1.33
C ALA A 179 -4.21 13.64 0.16
N ASN A 180 -4.91 14.10 -0.88
CA ASN A 180 -4.32 14.81 -2.02
C ASN A 180 -3.89 16.26 -1.70
N VAL A 181 -3.33 16.50 -0.50
CA VAL A 181 -2.81 17.77 0.04
C VAL A 181 -1.77 18.43 -0.88
N TYR A 182 -1.21 17.69 -1.83
CA TYR A 182 -0.31 18.22 -2.87
C TYR A 182 -1.02 18.75 -4.12
N GLY A 183 -2.36 18.76 -4.16
CA GLY A 183 -3.18 19.15 -5.31
C GLY A 183 -3.11 18.14 -6.47
N ARG A 184 -2.89 16.87 -6.15
CA ARG A 184 -2.57 15.83 -7.14
C ARG A 184 -3.68 14.78 -7.18
N GLY A 185 -4.50 14.85 -8.22
CA GLY A 185 -5.29 13.75 -8.77
C GLY A 185 -6.54 13.32 -7.98
N ASP A 186 -7.38 12.59 -8.70
CA ASP A 186 -8.52 11.81 -8.20
C ASP A 186 -8.11 10.73 -7.19
N PRO A 187 -9.02 10.21 -6.34
CA PRO A 187 -8.83 8.99 -5.55
C PRO A 187 -8.38 7.80 -6.39
N LYS A 188 -7.45 6.99 -5.88
CA LYS A 188 -6.89 5.84 -6.59
C LYS A 188 -6.60 4.64 -5.70
N PHE A 189 -6.59 3.47 -6.32
CA PHE A 189 -5.99 2.25 -5.78
C PHE A 189 -5.43 1.40 -6.92
N ALA A 190 -4.64 0.39 -6.59
CA ALA A 190 -4.09 -0.55 -7.54
C ALA A 190 -4.68 -1.96 -7.35
N VAL A 191 -4.87 -2.69 -8.46
CA VAL A 191 -5.22 -4.11 -8.47
C VAL A 191 -4.02 -4.86 -9.04
N ILE A 192 -3.51 -5.86 -8.34
CA ILE A 192 -2.43 -6.73 -8.78
C ILE A 192 -3.02 -8.13 -8.97
N GLU A 193 -3.03 -8.61 -10.21
CA GLU A 193 -3.39 -9.99 -10.53
C GLU A 193 -2.13 -10.80 -10.76
N LEU A 194 -1.97 -11.94 -10.07
CA LEU A 194 -0.79 -12.81 -10.17
C LEU A 194 -1.18 -14.27 -10.41
N GLY A 195 -0.62 -14.86 -11.46
CA GLY A 195 -0.78 -16.28 -11.78
C GLY A 195 0.30 -17.16 -11.16
N ALA A 196 0.06 -18.47 -11.11
CA ALA A 196 1.01 -19.46 -10.59
C ALA A 196 2.30 -19.55 -11.43
N ASP A 197 2.24 -19.08 -12.67
CA ASP A 197 3.37 -18.90 -13.59
C ASP A 197 4.26 -17.70 -13.24
N GLY A 198 3.89 -16.90 -12.24
CA GLY A 198 4.59 -15.67 -11.86
C GLY A 198 4.24 -14.47 -12.75
N ALA A 199 3.46 -14.65 -13.81
CA ALA A 199 3.05 -13.57 -14.70
C ALA A 199 1.72 -12.95 -14.25
N GLY A 200 1.41 -11.74 -14.73
CA GLY A 200 0.21 -11.04 -14.30
C GLY A 200 0.08 -9.62 -14.79
N THR A 201 -0.77 -8.86 -14.11
CA THR A 201 -1.06 -7.46 -14.43
C THR A 201 -1.13 -6.61 -13.17
N VAL A 202 -0.78 -5.34 -13.31
CA VAL A 202 -1.09 -4.31 -12.33
C VAL A 202 -1.95 -3.25 -12.99
N GLU A 203 -3.13 -3.00 -12.42
CA GLU A 203 -4.05 -1.95 -12.85
C GLU A 203 -4.04 -0.80 -11.84
N ILE A 204 -4.06 0.45 -12.31
CA ILE A 204 -4.41 1.60 -11.46
C ILE A 204 -5.85 1.98 -11.77
N ARG A 205 -6.69 2.03 -10.74
CA ARG A 205 -8.06 2.54 -10.82
C ARG A 205 -8.14 3.91 -10.20
N ALA A 206 -8.79 4.84 -10.88
CA ALA A 206 -9.00 6.21 -10.42
C ALA A 206 -10.47 6.58 -10.46
N ARG A 207 -10.88 7.52 -9.61
CA ARG A 207 -12.24 8.06 -9.60
C ARG A 207 -12.27 9.53 -9.99
N SER A 208 -12.59 9.81 -11.25
CA SER A 208 -12.93 11.17 -11.67
C SER A 208 -14.41 11.46 -11.36
N ALA A 209 -15.32 11.05 -12.24
CA ALA A 209 -16.75 10.92 -11.94
C ALA A 209 -17.04 9.53 -11.37
N ASP A 210 -16.54 8.49 -12.06
CA ASP A 210 -16.68 7.08 -11.71
C ASP A 210 -15.32 6.39 -11.66
N TRP A 211 -15.28 5.22 -11.00
CA TRP A 211 -14.09 4.37 -10.95
C TRP A 211 -13.79 3.76 -12.32
N HIS A 212 -12.60 4.01 -12.85
CA HIS A 212 -12.15 3.49 -14.14
C HIS A 212 -10.66 3.15 -14.09
N VAL A 213 -10.22 2.26 -14.99
CA VAL A 213 -8.81 1.89 -15.11
C VAL A 213 -8.06 2.97 -15.89
N THR A 214 -7.00 3.52 -15.30
CA THR A 214 -6.16 4.56 -15.92
C THR A 214 -4.84 4.01 -16.46
N CYS A 215 -4.41 2.84 -16.01
CA CYS A 215 -3.18 2.21 -16.43
C CYS A 215 -3.29 0.70 -16.23
N ILE A 216 -2.73 -0.07 -17.16
CA ILE A 216 -2.55 -1.52 -17.06
C ILE A 216 -1.09 -1.81 -17.43
N LEU A 217 -0.35 -2.44 -16.52
CA LEU A 217 1.01 -2.93 -16.76
C LEU A 217 1.01 -4.46 -16.70
N PRO A 218 1.19 -5.17 -17.83
CA PRO A 218 1.50 -6.59 -17.79
C PRO A 218 2.94 -6.83 -17.33
N PHE A 219 3.19 -7.95 -16.67
CA PHE A 219 4.51 -8.41 -16.29
C PHE A 219 4.62 -9.93 -16.42
N THR A 220 5.85 -10.43 -16.55
CA THR A 220 6.19 -11.85 -16.65
C THR A 220 7.21 -12.23 -15.58
N ASP A 221 7.42 -13.53 -15.34
CA ASP A 221 8.45 -14.05 -14.42
C ASP A 221 9.82 -13.42 -14.65
#